data_AF-A0A140L470-F1
#
_entry.id   AF-A0A140L470-F1
#
_cell.length_a   1.000
_cell.length_b   1.000
_cell.length_c   1.000
_cell.angle_alpha   90.00
_cell.angle_beta   90.00
_cell.angle_gamma   90.00
#
_symmetry.space_group_name_H-M   'P 1'
#
loop_
_entity.id
_entity.type
_entity.pdbx_description
1 polymer ?
#
loop_
_entity_poly.entity_id
_entity_poly.type
_entity_poly.pdbx_seq_one_letter_code
_entity_poly.pdbx_strand_id
1 'polypeptide(L)'
;MNDFHSTAFFVKHPFRIEDLKVPHRYETRKRFVVVKTIELSKIDYDNFVADLCVDRIFIEENKGLCHVNEDGVWRCLLVKQRGRSDGVLVMPDGRDYPKYAAYYPGEEDEL
;
A
#
# COMPACT_ATOMS: atom_id res chain seq x y z
N MET A 1 -23.11 9.83 7.23
CA MET A 1 -21.81 9.26 7.64
C MET A 1 -21.10 8.93 6.34
N ASN A 2 -20.17 9.78 5.91
CA ASN A 2 -19.52 9.66 4.61
C ASN A 2 -18.40 8.63 4.71
N ASP A 3 -18.74 7.35 4.48
CA ASP A 3 -17.72 6.32 4.32
C ASP A 3 -17.23 6.32 2.87
N PHE A 4 -16.36 7.29 2.54
CA PHE A 4 -15.56 7.22 1.33
C PHE A 4 -14.55 6.08 1.48
N HIS A 5 -14.99 4.84 1.23
CA HIS A 5 -14.07 3.72 1.16
C HIS A 5 -13.31 3.79 -0.16
N SER A 6 -12.17 4.48 -0.15
CA SER A 6 -11.17 4.37 -1.20
C SER A 6 -10.92 2.88 -1.51
N THR A 7 -10.86 2.55 -2.80
CA THR A 7 -10.60 1.18 -3.25
C THR A 7 -9.24 1.11 -3.95
N ALA A 8 -8.56 -0.02 -3.91
CA ALA A 8 -7.28 -0.20 -4.59
C ALA A 8 -7.12 -1.65 -5.07
N PHE A 9 -6.36 -1.86 -6.15
CA PHE A 9 -6.07 -3.19 -6.66
C PHE A 9 -4.81 -3.75 -6.00
N PHE A 10 -5.00 -4.70 -5.09
CA PHE A 10 -3.90 -5.34 -4.38
C PHE A 10 -3.38 -6.54 -5.19
N VAL A 11 -2.13 -6.44 -5.61
CA VAL A 11 -1.36 -7.53 -6.22
C VAL A 11 -0.78 -8.37 -5.10
N LYS A 12 -0.92 -9.70 -5.22
CA LYS A 12 -0.32 -10.67 -4.30
C LYS A 12 1.09 -11.01 -4.80
N HIS A 13 2.07 -10.97 -3.90
CA HIS A 13 3.50 -11.21 -4.20
C HIS A 13 4.03 -10.37 -5.36
N PRO A 14 3.92 -9.03 -5.31
CA PRO A 14 4.55 -8.16 -6.29
C PRO A 14 6.09 -8.19 -6.13
N PHE A 15 6.81 -8.06 -7.23
CA PHE A 15 8.28 -7.96 -7.23
C PHE A 15 8.74 -6.50 -7.20
N ARG A 16 8.04 -5.62 -7.91
CA ARG A 16 8.40 -4.20 -8.07
C ARG A 16 7.18 -3.35 -8.38
N ILE A 17 7.34 -2.03 -8.37
CA ILE A 17 6.21 -1.10 -8.54
C ILE A 17 5.48 -1.22 -9.88
N GLU A 18 6.15 -1.62 -10.96
CA GLU A 18 5.47 -1.78 -12.25
C GLU A 18 4.40 -2.88 -12.21
N ASP A 19 4.58 -3.90 -11.35
CA ASP A 19 3.59 -4.97 -11.18
C ASP A 19 2.26 -4.42 -10.62
N LEU A 20 2.31 -3.27 -9.93
CA LEU A 20 1.16 -2.62 -9.30
C LEU A 20 0.38 -1.73 -10.28
N LYS A 21 0.96 -1.42 -11.45
CA LYS A 21 0.41 -0.51 -12.46
C LYS A 21 -0.16 -1.26 -13.66
N VAL A 22 -0.73 -2.44 -13.43
CA VAL A 22 -1.32 -3.29 -14.46
C VAL A 22 -2.80 -2.97 -14.68
N PRO A 23 -3.31 -3.09 -15.93
CA PRO A 23 -4.74 -3.01 -16.19
C PRO A 23 -5.51 -4.06 -15.38
N HIS A 24 -6.59 -3.63 -14.74
CA HIS A 24 -7.42 -4.51 -13.91
C HIS A 24 -8.88 -4.04 -13.94
N ARG A 25 -9.81 -4.93 -13.60
CA ARG A 25 -11.24 -4.59 -13.53
C ARG A 25 -11.55 -3.87 -12.22
N TYR A 26 -12.42 -2.88 -12.25
CA TYR A 26 -12.82 -2.12 -11.06
C TYR A 26 -13.32 -3.03 -9.91
N GLU A 27 -14.10 -4.06 -10.24
CA GLU A 27 -14.66 -5.05 -9.31
C GLU A 27 -13.61 -5.83 -8.53
N THR A 28 -12.37 -5.89 -9.02
CA THR A 28 -11.27 -6.60 -8.36
C THR A 28 -10.58 -5.76 -7.28
N ARG A 29 -10.88 -4.45 -7.22
CA ARG A 29 -10.34 -3.55 -6.19
C ARG A 29 -10.94 -3.91 -4.83
N LYS A 30 -10.14 -3.72 -3.77
CA LYS A 30 -10.53 -3.92 -2.38
C LYS A 30 -10.70 -2.58 -1.69
N ARG A 31 -11.71 -2.47 -0.82
CA ARG A 31 -11.83 -1.33 0.11
C ARG A 31 -10.65 -1.34 1.04
N PHE A 32 -10.06 -0.17 1.29
CA PHE A 32 -8.96 -0.03 2.22
C PHE A 32 -9.10 1.21 3.09
N VAL A 33 -8.34 1.22 4.17
CA VAL A 33 -8.04 2.41 4.96
C VAL A 33 -6.55 2.43 5.26
N VAL A 34 -5.96 3.62 5.24
CA VAL A 34 -4.56 3.81 5.65
C VAL A 34 -4.52 3.92 7.17
N VAL A 35 -3.85 2.97 7.82
CA VAL A 35 -3.68 2.99 9.29
C VAL A 35 -2.43 3.73 9.74
N LYS A 36 -1.44 3.87 8.84
CA LYS A 36 -0.22 4.64 9.08
C LYS A 36 0.45 4.99 7.76
N THR A 37 0.95 6.21 7.67
CA THR A 37 1.78 6.67 6.56
C THR A 37 3.25 6.62 6.96
N ILE A 38 4.08 6.01 6.12
CA ILE A 38 5.53 5.93 6.25
C ILE A 38 6.14 6.80 5.14
N GLU A 39 6.83 7.87 5.51
CA GLU A 39 7.51 8.75 4.58
C GLU A 39 8.99 8.39 4.50
N LEU A 40 9.44 7.96 3.33
CA LEU A 40 10.81 7.59 3.04
C LEU A 40 11.55 8.73 2.33
N SER A 41 12.88 8.77 2.48
CA SER A 41 13.72 9.57 1.59
C SER A 41 13.57 9.07 0.15
N LYS A 42 13.98 9.88 -0.84
CA LYS A 42 13.94 9.44 -2.24
C LYS A 42 14.73 8.14 -2.45
N ILE A 43 15.94 8.06 -1.88
CA ILE A 43 16.82 6.91 -2.05
C ILE A 43 16.19 5.67 -1.42
N ASP A 44 15.65 5.78 -0.20
CA ASP A 44 15.03 4.64 0.48
C ASP A 44 13.74 4.19 -0.23
N TYR A 45 12.96 5.14 -0.73
CA TYR A 45 11.75 4.84 -1.49
C TYR A 45 12.08 4.12 -2.80
N ASP A 46 13.04 4.63 -3.58
CA ASP A 46 13.48 4.03 -4.84
C ASP A 46 13.98 2.59 -4.60
N ASN A 47 14.77 2.36 -3.55
CA ASN A 47 15.22 1.02 -3.15
C ASN A 47 14.06 0.10 -2.75
N PHE A 48 13.08 0.63 -2.01
CA PHE A 48 11.89 -0.11 -1.62
C PHE A 48 11.05 -0.56 -2.81
N VAL A 49 10.79 0.34 -3.77
CA VAL A 49 9.90 0.05 -4.91
C VAL A 49 10.57 -0.77 -6.01
N ALA A 50 11.91 -0.80 -6.05
CA ALA A 50 12.68 -1.64 -6.96
C ALA A 50 12.65 -3.13 -6.58
N ASP A 51 12.49 -3.44 -5.30
CA ASP A 51 12.37 -4.81 -4.79
C ASP A 51 11.41 -4.87 -3.58
N LEU A 52 10.18 -5.30 -3.86
CA LEU A 52 9.10 -5.48 -2.89
C LEU A 52 9.17 -6.85 -2.20
N CYS A 53 10.14 -7.71 -2.51
CA CYS A 53 10.27 -9.04 -1.90
C CYS A 53 11.20 -9.04 -0.68
N VAL A 54 11.94 -7.95 -0.45
CA VAL A 54 12.92 -7.85 0.64
C VAL A 54 12.27 -7.30 1.90
N ASP A 55 12.63 -7.91 3.04
CA ASP A 55 12.22 -7.46 4.36
C ASP A 55 12.61 -5.99 4.62
N ARG A 56 11.72 -5.26 5.27
CA ARG A 56 11.89 -3.85 5.62
C ARG A 56 11.58 -3.66 7.10
N ILE A 57 12.49 -3.04 7.83
CA ILE A 57 12.31 -2.73 9.26
C ILE A 57 11.03 -1.93 9.50
N PHE A 58 10.74 -0.93 8.65
CA PHE A 58 9.50 -0.14 8.79
C PHE A 58 8.23 -0.97 8.55
N ILE A 59 8.30 -2.12 7.87
CA ILE A 59 7.17 -3.04 7.74
C ILE A 59 7.10 -3.91 9.00
N GLU A 60 8.21 -4.49 9.43
CA GLU A 60 8.31 -5.31 10.64
C GLU A 60 7.72 -4.59 11.86
N GLU A 61 8.11 -3.34 12.07
CA GLU A 61 7.65 -2.51 13.20
C GLU A 61 6.15 -2.18 13.14
N ASN A 62 5.52 -2.26 11.96
CA ASN A 62 4.16 -1.75 11.74
C ASN A 62 3.17 -2.83 11.22
N LYS A 63 3.63 -4.04 10.93
CA LYS A 63 2.79 -5.14 10.40
C LYS A 63 1.63 -5.49 11.33
N GLY A 64 1.79 -5.30 12.64
CA GLY A 64 0.74 -5.52 13.64
C GLY A 64 -0.46 -4.56 13.52
N LEU A 65 -0.30 -3.42 12.84
CA LEU A 65 -1.41 -2.50 12.57
C LEU A 65 -2.29 -2.97 11.40
N CYS A 66 -1.76 -3.88 10.57
CA CYS A 66 -2.37 -4.30 9.32
C CYS A 66 -3.20 -5.56 9.50
N HIS A 67 -4.44 -5.54 9.02
CA HIS A 67 -5.33 -6.70 8.98
C HIS A 67 -6.52 -6.42 8.06
N VAL A 68 -7.28 -7.46 7.73
CA VAL A 68 -8.62 -7.29 7.16
C VAL A 68 -9.60 -7.29 8.33
N ASN A 69 -10.40 -6.23 8.47
CA ASN A 69 -11.41 -6.17 9.53
C ASN A 69 -12.64 -7.04 9.19
N GLU A 70 -13.60 -7.12 10.11
CA GLU A 70 -14.82 -7.92 9.96
C GLU A 70 -15.67 -7.51 8.75
N ASP A 71 -15.60 -6.23 8.35
CA ASP A 71 -16.29 -5.69 7.16
C ASP A 71 -15.54 -5.96 5.84
N GLY A 72 -14.40 -6.67 5.87
CA GLY A 72 -13.58 -6.93 4.70
C GLY A 72 -12.77 -5.73 4.20
N VAL A 73 -12.62 -4.68 5.02
CA VAL A 73 -11.79 -3.50 4.72
C VAL A 73 -10.34 -3.79 5.06
N TRP A 74 -9.45 -3.53 4.11
CA TRP A 74 -8.02 -3.77 4.23
C TRP A 74 -7.37 -2.59 4.97
N ARG A 75 -6.90 -2.83 6.19
CA ARG A 75 -6.16 -1.84 6.98
C ARG A 75 -4.68 -1.93 6.64
N CYS A 76 -4.17 -0.97 5.89
CA CYS A 76 -2.86 -1.03 5.24
C CYS A 76 -1.95 0.14 5.61
N LEU A 77 -0.64 -0.03 5.43
CA LEU A 77 0.31 1.09 5.49
C LEU A 77 0.30 1.81 4.16
N LEU A 78 0.48 3.14 4.15
CA LEU A 78 0.87 3.89 2.96
C LEU A 78 2.35 4.21 3.05
N VAL A 79 3.17 3.64 2.16
CA VAL A 79 4.59 3.95 2.05
C VAL A 79 4.77 4.90 0.87
N LYS A 80 5.33 6.08 1.10
CA LYS A 80 5.50 7.11 0.07
C LYS A 80 6.83 7.84 0.19
N GLN A 81 7.29 8.40 -0.92
CA GLN A 81 8.42 9.32 -0.89
C GLN A 81 7.98 10.64 -0.23
N ARG A 82 8.84 11.21 0.62
CA ARG A 82 8.62 12.54 1.21
C ARG A 82 8.33 13.59 0.14
N GLY A 83 7.27 14.37 0.33
CA GLY A 83 6.84 15.41 -0.61
C GLY A 83 6.06 14.90 -1.84
N ARG A 84 5.75 13.60 -1.91
CA ARG A 84 4.90 13.01 -2.96
C ARG A 84 3.54 12.63 -2.40
N SER A 85 2.47 12.78 -3.17
CA SER A 85 1.13 12.32 -2.81
C SER A 85 0.94 10.83 -3.11
N ASP A 86 1.60 10.34 -4.16
CA ASP A 86 1.56 8.94 -4.59
C ASP A 86 2.45 8.02 -3.76
N GLY A 87 2.14 6.72 -3.78
CA GLY A 87 2.85 5.73 -2.99
C GLY A 87 2.40 4.30 -3.24
N VAL A 88 2.76 3.43 -2.29
CA VAL A 88 2.41 2.01 -2.27
C VAL A 88 1.64 1.72 -1.00
N LEU A 89 0.43 1.18 -1.14
CA LEU A 89 -0.28 0.56 -0.03
C LEU A 89 0.34 -0.80 0.24
N VAL A 90 0.69 -1.06 1.49
CA VAL A 90 1.39 -2.28 1.92
C VAL A 90 0.52 -3.06 2.89
N MET A 91 0.34 -4.34 2.59
CA MET A 91 -0.42 -5.31 3.37
C MET A 91 0.46 -6.54 3.62
N PRO A 92 1.18 -6.58 4.75
CA PRO A 92 2.20 -7.59 4.99
C PRO A 92 1.63 -8.97 5.30
N ASP A 93 0.45 -9.04 5.92
CA ASP A 93 -0.22 -10.30 6.31
C ASP A 93 0.73 -11.24 7.08
N GLY A 94 1.34 -10.70 8.14
CA GLY A 94 2.28 -11.38 9.03
C GLY A 94 3.72 -11.52 8.50
N ARG A 95 4.07 -10.84 7.41
CA ARG A 95 5.44 -10.78 6.85
C ARG A 95 6.12 -9.45 7.15
N ASP A 96 7.43 -9.41 6.90
CA ASP A 96 8.27 -8.20 7.00
C ASP A 96 8.48 -7.52 5.65
N TYR A 97 7.76 -8.00 4.63
CA TYR A 97 7.68 -7.43 3.28
C TYR A 97 6.21 -7.35 2.81
N PRO A 98 5.90 -6.59 1.76
CA PRO A 98 4.55 -6.50 1.19
C PRO A 98 4.08 -7.83 0.55
N LYS A 99 3.40 -8.69 1.33
CA LYS A 99 2.74 -9.89 0.75
C LYS A 99 1.65 -9.49 -0.25
N TYR A 100 0.94 -8.41 0.04
CA TYR A 100 0.04 -7.73 -0.90
C TYR A 100 0.44 -6.26 -0.97
N ALA A 101 0.38 -5.67 -2.17
CA ALA A 101 0.58 -4.24 -2.34
C ALA A 101 -0.31 -3.67 -3.44
N ALA A 102 -0.59 -2.37 -3.38
CA ALA A 102 -1.31 -1.66 -4.41
C ALA A 102 -0.65 -0.31 -4.68
N TYR A 103 -0.67 0.14 -5.93
CA TYR A 103 -0.28 1.50 -6.25
C TYR A 103 -1.37 2.47 -5.79
N TYR A 104 -0.96 3.55 -5.12
CA TYR A 104 -1.85 4.61 -4.67
C TYR A 104 -1.47 5.91 -5.40
N PRO A 105 -2.37 6.47 -6.23
CA PRO A 105 -2.06 7.65 -7.03
C PRO A 105 -2.02 8.97 -6.22
N GLY A 106 -2.38 8.94 -4.93
CA GLY A 106 -2.71 10.12 -4.13
C GLY A 106 -4.22 10.28 -3.99
N GLU A 107 -4.66 11.11 -3.04
CA GLU A 107 -6.02 11.63 -3.08
C GLU A 107 -6.11 12.52 -4.32
N GLU A 108 -7.13 12.32 -5.16
CA GLU A 108 -7.49 13.37 -6.12
C GLU A 108 -7.86 14.56 -5.24
N ASP A 109 -7.12 15.68 -5.34
CA ASP A 109 -7.61 16.94 -4.83
C ASP A 109 -9.01 17.11 -5.46
N GLU A 110 -10.06 17.15 -4.64
CA GLU A 110 -11.38 17.59 -5.08
C GLU A 110 -11.22 19.03 -5.56
N LEU A 111 -10.94 19.21 -6.86
CA LEU A 111 -10.94 20.49 -7.56
C LEU A 111 -12.37 21.00 -7.73
#